data_AF-A0A4Y2UWA2-F1
#
_entry.id   AF-A0A4Y2UWA2-F1
#
_cell.length_a   1.000
_cell.length_b   1.000
_cell.length_c   1.000
_cell.angle_alpha   90.00
_cell.angle_beta   90.00
_cell.angle_gamma   90.00
#
_symmetry.space_group_name_H-M   'P 1'
#
loop_
_entity.id
_entity.type
_entity.pdbx_description
1 polymer ?
#
loop_
_entity_poly.entity_id
_entity_poly.type
_entity_poly.pdbx_seq_one_letter_code
_entity_poly.pdbx_strand_id
1 'polypeptide(L)'
;MTFPDSNAPKRKDSDFDSFSHDNDSGYILEKSPLLKVDIGLVTQFPLDYMHMVCLGIMRKLLISWCRGPLNVHLCSRDIDILSNRLVSYSRNIPDELPRKPRSLREIDRWKATEFRMFLL
;
A
#
# COMPACT_ATOMS: atom_id res chain seq x y z
N MET A 1 9.61 -0.44 -2.03
CA MET A 1 11.07 -0.19 -2.04
C MET A 1 11.29 0.97 -1.07
N THR A 2 12.07 0.79 -0.01
CA THR A 2 12.41 1.87 0.93
C THR A 2 13.89 2.14 0.75
N PHE A 3 14.28 3.41 0.63
CA PHE A 3 15.66 3.85 0.41
C PHE A 3 16.20 4.43 1.74
N PRO A 4 16.62 3.57 2.69
CA PRO A 4 17.05 4.04 4.02
C PRO A 4 18.29 4.95 3.96
N ASP A 5 19.11 4.80 2.93
CA ASP A 5 20.35 5.57 2.74
C ASP A 5 20.19 6.78 1.81
N SER A 6 18.96 7.16 1.42
CA SER A 6 18.79 8.37 0.62
C SER A 6 18.89 9.62 1.49
N ASN A 7 20.00 10.37 1.34
CA ASN A 7 20.13 11.71 1.90
C ASN A 7 19.38 12.75 1.04
N ALA A 8 18.14 12.42 0.67
CA ALA A 8 17.30 13.28 -0.15
C ALA A 8 16.59 14.30 0.74
N PRO A 9 16.52 15.58 0.35
CA PRO A 9 15.77 16.58 1.10
C PRO A 9 14.29 16.18 1.16
N LYS A 10 13.63 16.46 2.29
CA LYS A 10 12.18 16.30 2.40
C LYS A 10 11.49 17.27 1.44
N ARG A 11 10.54 16.76 0.65
CA ARG A 11 9.72 17.57 -0.25
C ARG A 11 8.94 18.61 0.55
N LYS A 12 8.86 19.84 0.04
CA LYS A 12 8.13 20.98 0.59
C LYS A 12 7.03 21.42 -0.39
N ASP A 13 6.07 22.19 0.10
CA ASP A 13 5.01 22.76 -0.75
C ASP A 13 5.60 23.65 -1.86
N SER A 14 6.61 24.46 -1.53
CA SER A 14 7.32 25.35 -2.47
C SER A 14 7.98 24.61 -3.64
N ASP A 15 8.31 23.32 -3.49
CA ASP A 15 8.96 22.54 -4.55
C ASP A 15 8.02 22.29 -5.72
N PHE A 16 6.70 22.39 -5.51
CA PHE A 16 5.70 22.28 -6.58
C PHE A 16 5.51 23.60 -7.34
N ASP A 17 5.85 24.73 -6.75
CA ASP A 17 5.76 26.05 -7.40
C ASP A 17 6.94 26.30 -8.33
N SER A 18 8.14 25.96 -7.86
CA SER A 18 9.42 26.26 -8.49
C SER A 18 9.74 25.38 -9.69
N PHE A 19 9.01 24.28 -9.94
CA PHE A 19 9.31 23.29 -11.00
C PHE A 19 10.74 22.74 -10.93
N SER A 20 11.45 22.98 -9.83
CA SER A 20 12.91 22.89 -9.75
C SER A 20 13.42 21.46 -9.59
N HIS A 21 12.52 20.48 -9.44
CA HIS A 21 12.85 19.07 -9.33
C HIS A 21 12.60 18.23 -10.60
N ASP A 22 12.07 18.84 -11.67
CA ASP A 22 11.60 18.09 -12.85
C ASP A 22 12.51 18.21 -14.08
N ASN A 23 13.68 18.83 -13.94
CA ASN A 23 14.67 18.94 -15.01
C ASN A 23 15.32 17.60 -15.40
N ASP A 24 15.10 16.53 -14.64
CA ASP A 24 15.81 15.26 -14.86
C ASP A 24 15.13 14.31 -15.84
N SER A 25 13.95 14.64 -16.42
CA SER A 25 13.36 13.75 -17.43
C SER A 25 12.22 14.26 -18.33
N GLY A 26 11.77 15.50 -18.24
CA GLY A 26 10.78 16.04 -19.20
C GLY A 26 9.38 15.39 -19.16
N TYR A 27 9.05 14.63 -18.11
CA TYR A 27 7.75 13.95 -17.97
C TYR A 27 6.61 14.86 -17.49
N ILE A 28 6.91 16.09 -17.04
CA ILE A 28 5.89 17.03 -16.57
C ILE A 28 5.81 18.18 -17.58
N LEU A 29 4.82 18.08 -18.47
CA LEU A 29 4.56 19.04 -19.54
C LEU A 29 3.89 20.32 -19.01
N GLU A 30 3.12 20.22 -17.92
CA GLU A 30 2.28 21.30 -17.40
C GLU A 30 2.18 21.27 -15.86
N LYS A 31 1.93 22.44 -15.27
CA LYS A 31 1.70 22.59 -13.81
C LYS A 31 0.43 21.83 -13.41
N SER A 32 0.47 21.16 -12.24
CA SER A 32 -0.73 20.54 -11.67
C SER A 32 -1.84 21.58 -11.48
N PRO A 33 -3.07 21.34 -11.99
CA PRO A 33 -4.19 22.24 -11.78
C PRO A 33 -4.52 22.50 -10.30
N LEU A 34 -4.10 21.59 -9.41
CA LEU A 34 -4.29 21.71 -7.97
C LEU A 34 -3.51 22.88 -7.35
N LEU A 35 -2.46 23.37 -8.01
CA LEU A 35 -1.73 24.57 -7.57
C LEU A 35 -2.60 25.83 -7.61
N LYS A 36 -3.68 25.84 -8.39
CA LYS A 36 -4.63 26.97 -8.45
C LYS A 36 -5.49 27.09 -7.19
N VAL A 37 -5.53 26.05 -6.35
CA VAL A 37 -6.43 25.96 -5.20
C VAL A 37 -5.78 26.52 -3.92
N ASP A 38 -4.52 26.97 -3.98
CA ASP A 38 -3.76 27.52 -2.84
C ASP A 38 -3.77 26.59 -1.60
N ILE A 39 -3.58 25.29 -1.85
CA ILE A 39 -3.49 24.23 -0.84
C ILE A 39 -2.07 23.67 -0.86
N GLY A 40 -1.50 23.43 0.33
CA GLY A 40 -0.20 22.77 0.47
C GLY A 40 -0.23 21.32 -0.03
N LEU A 41 0.37 21.05 -1.19
CA LEU A 41 0.37 19.72 -1.81
C LEU A 41 1.19 18.67 -1.05
N VAL A 42 1.99 19.08 -0.07
CA VAL A 42 2.71 18.21 0.87
C VAL A 42 2.08 18.28 2.25
N THR A 43 1.90 19.48 2.79
CA THR A 43 1.52 19.66 4.20
C THR A 43 0.04 19.43 4.47
N GLN A 44 -0.82 19.67 3.47
CA GLN A 44 -2.27 19.59 3.62
C GLN A 44 -2.90 18.44 2.82
N PHE A 45 -2.11 17.75 1.99
CA PHE A 45 -2.61 16.62 1.23
C PHE A 45 -2.62 15.35 2.09
N PRO A 46 -3.79 14.72 2.33
CA PRO A 46 -3.86 13.56 3.20
C PRO A 46 -3.15 12.36 2.55
N LEU A 47 -2.36 11.64 3.35
CA LEU A 47 -1.80 10.36 2.92
C LEU A 47 -2.92 9.32 2.84
N ASP A 48 -3.06 8.68 1.68
CA ASP A 48 -4.10 7.69 1.49
C ASP A 48 -3.76 6.37 2.22
N TYR A 49 -4.60 6.03 3.20
CA TYR A 49 -4.55 4.79 3.97
C TYR A 49 -4.50 3.55 3.07
N MET A 50 -5.26 3.55 1.96
CA MET A 50 -5.35 2.39 1.08
C MET A 50 -3.99 2.04 0.46
N HIS A 51 -3.27 3.04 -0.03
CA HIS A 51 -1.96 2.85 -0.66
C HIS A 51 -0.86 2.65 0.37
N MET A 52 -0.85 3.44 1.45
CA MET A 52 0.22 3.41 2.45
C MET A 52 0.16 2.17 3.33
N VAL A 53 -1.02 1.88 3.89
CA VAL A 53 -1.17 0.81 4.89
C VAL A 53 -1.56 -0.50 4.21
N CYS A 54 -2.64 -0.53 3.42
CA CYS A 54 -3.15 -1.78 2.87
C CYS A 54 -2.24 -2.34 1.76
N LEU A 55 -1.99 -1.58 0.69
CA LEU A 55 -1.15 -2.01 -0.42
C LEU A 55 0.35 -1.89 -0.14
N GLY A 56 0.74 -1.04 0.82
CA GLY A 56 2.11 -0.84 1.25
C GLY A 56 2.51 -1.83 2.34
N ILE A 57 2.18 -1.50 3.60
CA ILE A 57 2.64 -2.23 4.78
C ILE A 57 2.07 -3.65 4.84
N MET A 58 0.74 -3.80 4.77
CA MET A 58 0.10 -5.11 4.96
C MET A 58 0.46 -6.10 3.86
N ARG A 59 0.48 -5.65 2.61
CA ARG A 59 0.98 -6.48 1.50
C ARG A 59 2.42 -6.93 1.73
N LYS A 60 3.32 -6.03 2.15
CA LYS A 60 4.72 -6.37 2.41
C LYS A 60 4.86 -7.38 3.56
N LEU A 61 4.15 -7.18 4.66
CA LEU A 61 4.17 -8.08 5.81
C LEU A 61 3.70 -9.48 5.42
N LEU A 62 2.53 -9.59 4.79
CA LEU A 62 1.98 -10.89 4.45
C LEU A 62 2.81 -11.63 3.39
N ILE A 63 3.34 -10.93 2.38
CA ILE A 63 4.26 -11.55 1.42
C ILE A 63 5.53 -12.05 2.14
N SER A 64 6.07 -11.28 3.09
CA SER A 64 7.22 -11.71 3.89
C SER A 64 6.89 -12.94 4.74
N TRP A 65 5.70 -13.02 5.32
CA TRP A 65 5.29 -14.18 6.12
C TRP A 65 4.96 -15.41 5.27
N CYS A 66 4.55 -15.24 4.01
CA CYS A 66 4.20 -16.36 3.12
C CYS A 66 5.30 -16.81 2.17
N ARG A 67 6.31 -15.96 1.89
CA ARG A 67 7.38 -16.22 0.91
C ARG A 67 8.72 -15.56 1.24
N GLY A 68 8.86 -14.97 2.41
CA GLY A 68 10.08 -14.31 2.84
C GLY A 68 11.17 -15.29 3.28
N PRO A 69 12.30 -14.78 3.77
CA PRO A 69 13.37 -15.61 4.31
C PRO A 69 12.90 -16.41 5.54
N LEU A 70 13.55 -17.56 5.77
CA LEU A 70 13.12 -18.57 6.76
C LEU A 70 12.99 -18.03 8.21
N ASN A 71 13.70 -16.95 8.54
CA ASN A 71 13.64 -16.31 9.85
C ASN A 71 12.32 -15.57 10.13
N VAL A 72 11.55 -15.24 9.10
CA VAL A 72 10.27 -14.50 9.19
C VAL A 72 9.11 -15.21 8.48
N HIS A 73 9.40 -16.30 7.78
CA HIS A 73 8.46 -17.07 6.99
C HIS A 73 7.69 -18.07 7.87
N LEU A 74 6.37 -18.10 7.74
CA LEU A 74 5.52 -19.10 8.37
C LEU A 74 5.73 -20.47 7.71
N CYS A 75 5.57 -21.54 8.48
CA CYS A 75 5.62 -22.87 7.89
C CYS A 75 4.38 -23.11 7.01
N SER A 76 4.51 -23.99 6.00
CA SER A 76 3.42 -24.27 5.05
C SER A 76 2.13 -24.72 5.74
N ARG A 77 2.25 -25.47 6.85
CA ARG A 77 1.10 -25.91 7.64
C ARG A 77 0.32 -24.73 8.23
N ASP A 78 1.02 -23.73 8.76
CA ASP A 78 0.38 -22.56 9.35
C ASP A 78 -0.28 -21.68 8.27
N ILE A 79 0.37 -21.55 7.11
CA ILE A 79 -0.21 -20.87 5.94
C ILE A 79 -1.51 -21.57 5.51
N ASP A 80 -1.53 -22.89 5.50
CA ASP A 80 -2.71 -23.67 5.13
C ASP A 80 -3.83 -23.55 6.16
N ILE A 81 -3.51 -23.61 7.46
CA ILE A 81 -4.48 -23.40 8.54
C ILE A 81 -5.09 -21.99 8.43
N LEU A 82 -4.26 -20.96 8.25
CA LEU A 82 -4.72 -19.59 8.15
C LEU A 82 -5.55 -19.35 6.88
N SER A 83 -5.12 -19.91 5.75
CA SER A 83 -5.88 -19.87 4.48
C SER A 83 -7.26 -20.50 4.61
N ASN A 84 -7.35 -21.67 5.25
CA ASN A 84 -8.63 -22.36 5.45
C ASN A 84 -9.55 -21.57 6.39
N ARG A 85 -8.99 -20.95 7.43
CA ARG A 85 -9.77 -20.07 8.32
C ARG A 85 -10.32 -18.86 7.58
N LEU A 86 -9.50 -18.16 6.79
CA LEU A 86 -9.95 -17.02 5.98
C LEU A 86 -11.11 -17.39 5.05
N VAL A 87 -10.99 -18.53 4.36
CA VAL A 87 -12.05 -19.03 3.49
C VAL A 87 -13.30 -19.42 4.29
N SER A 88 -13.16 -19.99 5.49
CA SER A 88 -14.33 -20.27 6.34
C SER A 88 -15.06 -19.00 6.78
N TYR A 89 -14.33 -17.94 7.11
CA TYR A 89 -14.90 -16.65 7.52
C TYR A 89 -15.57 -15.89 6.39
N SER A 90 -15.26 -16.21 5.13
CA SER A 90 -15.92 -15.62 3.97
C SER A 90 -17.44 -15.72 4.00
N ARG A 91 -17.98 -16.77 4.64
CA ARG A 91 -19.42 -17.00 4.80
C ARG A 91 -20.07 -16.06 5.82
N ASN A 92 -19.28 -15.50 6.72
CA ASN A 92 -19.73 -14.60 7.79
C ASN A 92 -19.50 -13.12 7.44
N ILE A 93 -18.97 -12.83 6.24
CA ILE A 93 -18.71 -11.46 5.79
C ILE A 93 -19.99 -10.90 5.15
N PRO A 94 -20.48 -9.74 5.62
CA PRO A 94 -21.62 -9.04 5.03
C PRO A 94 -21.42 -8.72 3.54
N ASP A 95 -22.49 -8.71 2.75
CA ASP A 95 -22.42 -8.48 1.30
C ASP A 95 -22.18 -7.00 0.94
N GLU A 96 -22.33 -6.06 1.89
CA GLU A 96 -21.96 -4.66 1.72
C GLU A 96 -20.44 -4.47 1.59
N LEU A 97 -19.66 -5.45 2.03
CA LEU A 97 -18.23 -5.42 1.88
C LEU A 97 -17.81 -5.91 0.48
N PRO A 98 -16.98 -5.16 -0.25
CA PRO A 98 -16.81 -5.34 -1.69
C PRO A 98 -16.09 -6.63 -2.10
N ARG A 99 -15.35 -7.29 -1.18
CA ARG A 99 -14.65 -8.55 -1.44
C ARG A 99 -14.63 -9.42 -0.20
N LYS A 100 -14.78 -10.73 -0.38
CA LYS A 100 -14.65 -11.73 0.70
C LYS A 100 -13.17 -12.13 0.87
N PRO A 101 -12.75 -12.59 2.07
CA PRO A 101 -11.38 -13.04 2.29
C PRO A 101 -11.12 -14.28 1.46
N ARG A 102 -9.92 -14.35 0.87
CA ARG A 102 -9.47 -15.51 0.08
C ARG A 102 -8.32 -16.21 0.79
N SER A 103 -7.87 -17.32 0.21
CA SER A 103 -6.68 -18.03 0.67
C SER A 103 -5.44 -17.13 0.56
N LEU A 104 -4.49 -17.27 1.49
CA LEU A 104 -3.18 -16.62 1.41
C LEU A 104 -2.36 -17.14 0.22
N ARG A 105 -2.69 -18.30 -0.33
CA ARG A 105 -2.07 -18.82 -1.55
C ARG A 105 -2.33 -17.93 -2.76
N GLU A 106 -3.40 -17.12 -2.73
CA GLU A 106 -3.76 -16.16 -3.78
C GLU A 106 -3.33 -14.72 -3.49
N ILE A 107 -2.44 -14.51 -2.53
CA ILE A 107 -2.06 -13.17 -2.03
C ILE A 107 -1.65 -12.18 -3.13
N ASP A 108 -1.06 -12.65 -4.24
CA ASP A 108 -0.68 -11.78 -5.37
C ASP A 108 -1.89 -11.14 -6.08
N ARG A 109 -3.06 -11.78 -5.97
CA ARG A 109 -4.31 -11.33 -6.58
C ARG A 109 -5.14 -10.50 -5.61
N TRP A 110 -4.70 -10.33 -4.37
CA TRP A 110 -5.42 -9.55 -3.38
C TRP A 110 -5.39 -8.07 -3.72
N LYS A 111 -6.50 -7.39 -3.45
CA LYS A 111 -6.64 -5.94 -3.57
C LYS A 111 -6.64 -5.30 -2.19
N ALA A 112 -6.57 -3.97 -2.15
CA ALA A 112 -6.45 -3.22 -0.92
C ALA A 112 -7.55 -3.53 0.12
N THR A 113 -8.77 -3.80 -0.35
CA THR A 113 -9.91 -4.16 0.52
C THR A 113 -9.68 -5.46 1.29
N GLU A 114 -9.00 -6.44 0.69
CA GLU A 114 -8.71 -7.73 1.35
C GLU A 114 -7.57 -7.58 2.35
N PHE A 115 -6.54 -6.79 2.00
CA PHE A 115 -5.49 -6.42 2.96
C PHE A 115 -6.05 -5.63 4.15
N ARG A 116 -7.04 -4.75 3.90
CA ARG A 116 -7.76 -4.05 4.96
C ARG A 116 -8.53 -5.01 5.86
N MET A 117 -9.26 -5.96 5.29
CA MET A 117 -10.01 -6.96 6.06
C MET A 117 -9.11 -7.89 6.87
N PHE A 118 -7.91 -8.20 6.38
CA PHE A 118 -6.98 -9.00 7.15
C PHE A 118 -6.42 -8.23 8.37
N LEU A 119 -6.27 -6.91 8.25
CA LEU A 119 -5.75 -6.07 9.31
C LEU A 119 -6.78 -5.79 10.43
N LEU A 120 -8.07 -5.76 10.10
CA LEU A 120 -9.18 -5.43 11.00
C LEU A 120 -9.87 -6.69 11.52
#